data_AF-A0A3M1LH12-F1
#
_entry.id   AF-A0A3M1LH12-F1
#
_cell.length_a   1.000
_cell.length_b   1.000
_cell.length_c   1.000
_cell.angle_alpha   90.00
_cell.angle_beta   90.00
_cell.angle_gamma   90.00
#
_symmetry.space_group_name_H-M   'P 1'
#
loop_
_entity.id
_entity.type
_entity.pdbx_description
1 polymer ?
#
loop_
_entity_poly.entity_id
_entity_poly.type
_entity_poly.pdbx_seq_one_letter_code
_entity_poly.pdbx_strand_id
1 'polypeptide(L)'
;AEHRADANNIVVGAASIIAKVNRDKEIDRLRVYGNVGSGYPSDEITIKFVEEWMKKNKQYPEFLRKSWKTMKRIDILQSQLHDPYQKVLD
;
A
#
# COMPACT_ATOMS: atom_id res chain seq x y z
N ALA A 1 -5.21 -14.02 25.70
CA ALA A 1 -5.34 -13.06 24.58
C ALA A 1 -6.80 -13.04 24.14
N GLU A 2 -7.35 -11.86 23.84
CA GLU A 2 -8.75 -11.67 23.44
C GLU A 2 -8.81 -10.82 22.16
N HIS A 3 -9.81 -11.02 21.31
CA HIS A 3 -10.06 -10.15 20.16
C HIS A 3 -10.59 -8.78 20.62
N ARG A 4 -10.16 -7.69 19.95
CA ARG A 4 -10.61 -6.31 20.24
C ARG A 4 -10.34 -5.83 21.67
N ALA A 5 -9.27 -6.34 22.28
CA ALA A 5 -8.88 -5.98 23.64
C ALA A 5 -8.61 -4.48 23.84
N ASP A 6 -8.35 -3.72 22.77
CA ASP A 6 -8.18 -2.27 22.83
C ASP A 6 -9.47 -1.50 23.17
N ALA A 7 -10.65 -2.11 23.03
CA ALA A 7 -11.93 -1.50 23.45
C ALA A 7 -12.23 -1.74 24.94
N ASN A 8 -11.81 -2.88 25.48
CA ASN A 8 -12.21 -3.35 26.81
C ASN A 8 -11.11 -3.20 27.87
N ASN A 9 -9.86 -2.95 27.47
CA ASN A 9 -8.72 -2.80 28.37
C ASN A 9 -8.01 -1.46 28.14
N ILE A 10 -7.97 -0.61 29.16
CA ILE A 10 -7.41 0.75 29.09
C ILE A 10 -5.94 0.74 28.66
N VAL A 11 -5.12 -0.17 29.20
CA VAL A 11 -3.68 -0.24 28.87
C VAL A 11 -3.48 -0.66 27.42
N VAL A 12 -4.27 -1.63 26.93
CA VAL A 12 -4.24 -2.04 25.52
C VAL A 12 -4.77 -0.95 24.60
N GLY A 13 -5.80 -0.22 25.01
CA GLY A 13 -6.31 0.96 24.31
C GLY A 13 -5.26 2.04 24.16
N ALA A 14 -4.53 2.37 25.23
CA ALA A 14 -3.41 3.32 25.20
C ALA A 14 -2.31 2.86 24.23
N ALA A 15 -1.94 1.57 24.26
CA ALA A 15 -0.98 1.01 23.30
C ALA A 15 -1.48 1.12 21.84
N SER A 16 -2.78 0.87 21.61
CA SER A 16 -3.44 1.00 20.30
C SER A 16 -3.38 2.44 19.77
N ILE A 17 -3.59 3.44 20.64
CA ILE A 17 -3.47 4.86 20.28
C ILE A 17 -2.03 5.20 19.90
N ILE A 18 -1.05 4.84 20.72
CA ILE A 18 0.37 5.10 20.46
C ILE A 18 0.79 4.48 19.12
N ALA A 19 0.39 3.24 18.86
CA ALA A 19 0.69 2.55 17.62
C ALA A 19 0.10 3.28 16.39
N LYS A 20 -1.16 3.70 16.45
CA LYS A 20 -1.83 4.42 15.35
C LYS A 20 -1.20 5.79 15.10
N VAL A 21 -0.92 6.57 16.14
CA VAL A 21 -0.26 7.88 16.02
C VAL A 21 1.12 7.75 15.39
N ASN A 22 1.90 6.74 15.77
CA ASN A 22 3.21 6.51 15.15
C ASN A 22 3.08 6.04 13.71
N ARG A 23 2.13 5.15 13.40
CA ARG A 23 1.85 4.74 12.02
C ARG A 23 1.55 5.95 11.14
N ASP A 24 0.68 6.85 11.58
CA ASP A 24 0.27 7.99 10.77
C ASP A 24 1.44 8.96 10.54
N LYS A 25 2.28 9.19 11.57
CA LYS A 25 3.53 9.94 11.41
C LYS A 25 4.49 9.33 10.39
N GLU A 26 4.66 8.00 10.39
CA GLU A 26 5.52 7.34 9.40
C GLU A 26 4.93 7.42 7.99
N ILE A 27 3.60 7.29 7.84
CA ILE A 27 2.93 7.50 6.54
C ILE A 27 3.16 8.93 6.03
N ASP A 28 3.05 9.93 6.91
CA ASP A 28 3.32 11.32 6.54
C ASP A 28 4.78 11.54 6.11
N ARG A 29 5.75 10.87 6.74
CA ARG A 29 7.15 10.90 6.29
C ARG A 29 7.32 10.29 4.90
N LEU A 30 6.56 9.26 4.54
CA LEU A 30 6.60 8.67 3.21
C LEU A 30 6.05 9.61 2.12
N ARG A 31 5.36 10.70 2.49
CA ARG A 31 4.86 11.68 1.51
C ARG A 31 5.98 12.42 0.76
N VAL A 32 7.23 12.33 1.21
CA VAL A 32 8.40 12.79 0.44
C VAL A 32 8.52 12.12 -0.93
N TYR A 33 7.94 10.92 -1.08
CA TYR A 33 7.90 10.18 -2.34
C TYR A 33 6.71 10.53 -3.24
N GLY A 34 5.76 11.32 -2.74
CA GLY A 34 4.50 11.67 -3.41
C GLY A 34 3.27 11.40 -2.54
N ASN A 35 2.07 11.56 -3.10
CA ASN A 35 0.84 11.25 -2.37
C ASN A 35 0.62 9.73 -2.30
N VAL A 36 1.14 9.11 -1.24
CA VAL A 36 1.07 7.64 -1.02
C VAL A 36 -0.32 7.13 -0.61
N GLY A 37 -1.26 8.04 -0.31
CA GLY A 37 -2.56 7.69 0.27
C GLY A 37 -2.44 7.11 1.68
N SER A 38 -3.39 6.26 2.05
CA SER A 38 -3.47 5.60 3.36
C SER A 38 -2.56 4.37 3.50
N GLY A 39 -2.06 3.84 2.39
CA GLY A 39 -1.29 2.60 2.32
C GLY A 39 -2.15 1.33 2.25
N TYR A 40 -3.48 1.46 2.20
CA TYR A 40 -4.39 0.32 2.07
C TYR A 40 -4.72 0.01 0.60
N PRO A 41 -4.92 -1.27 0.25
CA PRO A 41 -5.37 -1.67 -1.09
C PRO A 41 -6.73 -1.12 -1.53
N SER A 42 -7.58 -0.76 -0.58
CA SER A 42 -8.90 -0.17 -0.85
C SER A 42 -8.82 1.33 -1.18
N ASP A 43 -7.65 1.94 -1.01
CA ASP A 43 -7.45 3.35 -1.29
C ASP A 43 -6.93 3.52 -2.72
N GLU A 44 -7.74 4.15 -3.56
CA GLU A 44 -7.42 4.43 -4.95
C GLU A 44 -6.16 5.28 -5.10
N ILE A 45 -5.87 6.18 -4.15
CA ILE A 45 -4.67 7.02 -4.16
C ILE A 45 -3.44 6.14 -3.98
N THR A 46 -3.49 5.18 -3.04
CA THR A 46 -2.40 4.23 -2.82
C THR A 46 -2.16 3.35 -4.04
N ILE A 47 -3.21 2.86 -4.69
CA ILE A 47 -3.06 2.03 -5.90
C ILE A 47 -2.40 2.84 -7.02
N LYS A 48 -2.90 4.06 -7.30
CA LYS A 48 -2.34 4.94 -8.33
C LYS A 48 -0.87 5.27 -8.07
N PHE A 49 -0.53 5.60 -6.82
CA PHE A 49 0.85 5.86 -6.41
C PHE A 49 1.79 4.69 -6.76
N VAL A 50 1.38 3.46 -6.43
CA VAL A 50 2.20 2.27 -6.70
C VAL A 50 2.33 2.02 -8.20
N GLU A 51 1.25 2.14 -8.96
CA GLU A 51 1.28 1.95 -10.42
C GLU A 51 2.21 2.98 -11.11
N GLU A 52 2.11 4.25 -10.74
CA GLU A 52 2.97 5.32 -11.25
C GLU A 52 4.43 5.10 -10.86
N TRP A 53 4.68 4.73 -9.61
CA TRP A 53 6.02 4.41 -9.13
C TRP A 53 6.64 3.28 -9.93
N MET A 54 5.92 2.19 -10.14
CA MET A 54 6.40 1.04 -10.90
C MET A 54 6.65 1.40 -12.37
N LYS A 55 5.78 2.20 -12.99
CA LYS A 55 5.98 2.69 -14.36
C LYS A 55 7.29 3.48 -14.50
N LYS A 56 7.57 4.37 -13.54
CA LYS A 56 8.73 5.28 -13.53
C LYS A 56 10.04 4.58 -13.14
N ASN A 57 10.03 3.81 -12.06
CA ASN A 57 11.25 3.28 -11.43
C ASN A 57 11.55 1.83 -11.82
N LYS A 58 10.59 1.12 -12.41
CA LYS A 58 10.67 -0.32 -12.77
C LYS A 58 10.98 -1.25 -11.58
N GLN A 59 10.89 -0.74 -10.36
CA GLN A 59 11.10 -1.47 -9.12
C GLN A 59 10.16 -0.94 -8.04
N TYR A 60 9.83 -1.81 -7.08
CA TYR A 60 9.01 -1.44 -5.94
C TYR A 60 9.72 -0.42 -5.03
N PRO A 61 8.98 0.49 -4.38
CA PRO A 61 9.54 1.28 -3.28
C PRO A 61 9.99 0.35 -2.15
N GLU A 62 11.07 0.70 -1.46
CA GLU A 62 11.63 -0.16 -0.40
C GLU A 62 10.65 -0.37 0.77
N PHE A 63 9.88 0.67 1.11
CA PHE A 63 8.87 0.62 2.17
C PHE A 63 7.62 -0.20 1.80
N LEU A 64 7.52 -0.67 0.56
CA LEU A 64 6.36 -1.40 0.08
C LEU A 64 6.44 -2.90 0.40
N ARG A 65 5.33 -3.45 0.92
CA ARG A 65 5.21 -4.87 1.25
C ARG A 65 4.90 -5.72 0.02
N LYS A 66 5.95 -6.24 -0.62
CA LYS A 66 5.88 -7.06 -1.85
C LYS A 66 5.02 -8.33 -1.72
N SER A 67 4.87 -8.88 -0.52
CA SER A 67 4.10 -10.11 -0.28
C SER A 67 2.58 -9.93 -0.32
N TRP A 68 2.08 -8.69 -0.36
CA TRP A 68 0.64 -8.44 -0.35
C TRP A 68 -0.01 -8.88 -1.66
N LYS A 69 -1.19 -9.49 -1.57
CA LYS A 69 -1.96 -9.98 -2.74
C LYS A 69 -2.21 -8.88 -3.77
N THR A 70 -2.39 -7.65 -3.32
CA THR A 70 -2.56 -6.46 -4.18
C THR A 70 -1.37 -6.25 -5.11
N MET A 71 -0.14 -6.50 -4.63
CA MET A 71 1.07 -6.33 -5.45
C MET A 71 1.14 -7.37 -6.56
N LYS A 72 0.80 -8.63 -6.25
CA LYS A 72 0.67 -9.69 -7.27
C LYS A 72 -0.33 -9.30 -8.37
N ARG A 73 -1.44 -8.65 -8.02
CA ARG A 73 -2.42 -8.17 -9.01
C ARG A 73 -1.84 -7.04 -9.85
N ILE A 74 -1.14 -6.08 -9.24
CA ILE A 74 -0.50 -4.98 -9.97
C ILE A 74 0.57 -5.52 -10.93
N ASP A 75 1.38 -6.49 -10.52
CA ASP A 75 2.38 -7.14 -11.38
C ASP A 75 1.74 -7.75 -12.63
N ILE A 76 0.65 -8.51 -12.46
CA ILE A 76 -0.09 -9.14 -13.57
C ILE A 76 -0.64 -8.09 -14.54
N LEU A 77 -1.24 -7.02 -14.01
CA LEU A 77 -1.78 -5.92 -14.84
C LEU A 77 -0.65 -5.20 -15.59
N GLN A 78 0.50 -4.98 -14.96
CA GLN A 78 1.66 -4.38 -15.64
C GLN A 78 2.22 -5.30 -16.72
N SER A 79 2.32 -6.61 -16.48
CA SER A 79 2.80 -7.55 -17.52
C SER A 79 1.86 -7.62 -18.72
N GLN A 80 0.55 -7.55 -18.49
CA GLN A 80 -0.46 -7.55 -19.57
C GLN A 80 -0.44 -6.25 -20.39
N LEU A 81 -0.18 -5.11 -19.75
CA LEU A 81 -0.05 -3.82 -20.44
C LEU A 81 1.26 -3.69 -21.24
N HIS A 82 2.29 -4.46 -20.90
CA HIS A 82 3.59 -4.45 -21.58
C HIS A 82 3.73 -5.53 -22.66
N ASP A 83 2.67 -6.30 -22.95
CA ASP A 83 2.66 -7.25 -24.06
C ASP A 83 2.41 -6.49 -25.39
N PRO A 84 3.42 -6.39 -26.28
CA PRO A 84 3.26 -5.72 -27.57
C PRO A 84 2.27 -6.41 -28.51
N TYR A 85 1.78 -7.62 -28.19
CA TYR A 85 0.86 -8.40 -29.02
C TYR A 85 -0.62 -8.33 -28.59
N GLN A 86 -0.96 -7.62 -27.50
CA GLN A 86 -2.35 -7.56 -27.04
C GLN A 86 -3.27 -6.64 -27.88
N LYS A 87 -2.73 -5.92 -28.88
CA LYS A 87 -3.49 -5.01 -29.78
C LYS A 87 -3.97 -5.63 -31.10
N VAL A 88 -3.80 -6.94 -31.31
CA VAL A 88 -4.05 -7.56 -32.63
C VAL A 88 -5.40 -8.29 -32.73
N LEU A 89 -6.35 -8.04 -31.83
CA LEU A 89 -7.68 -8.64 -31.90
C LEU A 89 -8.75 -7.58 -31.58
N ASP A 90 -8.96 -6.69 -32.54
CA ASP A 90 -10.25 -6.04 -32.82
C ASP A 90 -10.72 -6.52 -34.21
#